data_AF-A0A7X7Y610-F1
#
_entry.id   AF-A0A7X7Y610-F1
#
_cell.length_a   1.000
_cell.length_b   1.000
_cell.length_c   1.000
_cell.angle_alpha   90.00
_cell.angle_beta   90.00
_cell.angle_gamma   90.00
#
_symmetry.space_group_name_H-M   'P 1'
#
loop_
_entity.id
_entity.type
_entity.pdbx_description
1 polymer ?
#
loop_
_entity_poly.entity_id
_entity_poly.type
_entity_poly.pdbx_seq_one_letter_code
_entity_poly.pdbx_strand_id
1 'polypeptide(L)'
;MNFDRRLIYASFAAFVVYMLYLFFGPDYVAYPLPSYTSEEALAKIEQEAEKLGLEPIPEENIYYKEIVANSSLGRYIDANELSEEELLALHEEVAIQTFEVSSFLQVYGYDMEHERLTKAESIYLEKDPDQFVAEYFGEQYEPKGKETDIFGDTILTYVKETKYPDILDIVEVTVNEDVIIGFEQYGLARGFPKAELSVVEMLASLFVLFILIGLVAVATIHLIVKSAKKQIEAFWEPLMLTAVAGFGWFFITKALGSGSSFFSMIETLMMIYLTLVALLIRWKKSTLTFRERLIKLQPSVVHGLALMFISVLLSEAFFFFAKFFDAWGSPVTSHIVLSQLDLWLIPVFTLFIGLSAAITEEAVFRNYLVPIFDRVGVLFSLILTSFLWGIFHIGYHMYPWYLYVLEFIVITGPLFYFAYKRYGFTTAIFLHYFYNAWVTTIFLFTVDVKVALVSLFVTLSPFLVFLAGKNEQAWQPEM
;
A
#
# COMPACT_ATOMS: atom_id res chain seq x y z
N MET A 1 -37.19 -7.26 1.48
CA MET A 1 -35.80 -7.14 1.00
C MET A 1 -35.24 -8.54 0.84
N ASN A 2 -34.58 -8.86 -0.28
CA ASN A 2 -34.07 -10.19 -0.56
C ASN A 2 -32.57 -10.26 -0.22
N PHE A 3 -32.26 -10.32 1.08
CA PHE A 3 -30.89 -10.53 1.54
C PHE A 3 -30.52 -12.01 1.39
N ASP A 4 -29.25 -12.28 1.06
CA ASP A 4 -28.76 -13.65 0.90
C ASP A 4 -28.44 -14.17 2.29
N ARG A 5 -29.39 -14.89 2.90
CA ARG A 5 -29.26 -15.36 4.29
C ARG A 5 -28.02 -16.23 4.50
N ARG A 6 -27.64 -17.03 3.49
CA ARG A 6 -26.44 -17.88 3.59
C ARG A 6 -25.18 -17.05 3.68
N LEU A 7 -25.08 -16.01 2.85
CA LEU A 7 -23.98 -15.04 2.92
C LEU A 7 -23.92 -14.37 4.30
N ILE A 8 -25.05 -13.93 4.85
CA ILE A 8 -25.08 -13.27 6.18
C ILE A 8 -24.63 -14.22 7.30
N TYR A 9 -25.06 -15.48 7.28
CA TYR A 9 -24.61 -16.46 8.29
C TYR A 9 -23.11 -16.76 8.15
N ALA A 10 -22.62 -16.92 6.92
CA ALA A 10 -21.20 -17.13 6.65
C ALA A 10 -20.36 -15.92 7.08
N SER A 11 -20.82 -14.69 6.80
CA SER A 11 -20.11 -13.47 7.19
C SER A 11 -20.11 -13.27 8.70
N PHE A 12 -21.20 -13.62 9.40
CA PHE A 12 -21.24 -13.55 10.86
C PHE A 12 -20.25 -14.55 11.47
N ALA A 13 -20.21 -15.78 10.97
CA ALA A 13 -19.21 -16.75 11.40
C ALA A 13 -17.77 -16.26 11.11
N ALA A 14 -17.54 -15.71 9.92
CA ALA A 14 -16.25 -15.15 9.54
C ALA A 14 -15.83 -13.99 10.48
N PHE A 15 -16.75 -13.07 10.77
CA PHE A 15 -16.54 -11.99 11.71
C PHE A 15 -16.19 -12.50 13.11
N VAL A 16 -16.93 -13.48 13.64
CA VAL A 16 -16.62 -14.06 14.96
C VAL A 16 -15.22 -14.67 14.99
N VAL A 17 -14.85 -15.45 13.97
CA VAL A 17 -13.50 -16.05 13.89
C VAL A 17 -12.43 -14.97 13.77
N TYR A 18 -12.64 -13.95 12.92
CA TYR A 18 -11.72 -12.85 12.77
C TYR A 18 -11.54 -12.05 14.07
N MET A 19 -12.62 -11.78 14.80
CA MET A 19 -12.53 -11.11 16.11
C MET A 19 -11.81 -11.97 17.13
N LEU A 20 -12.04 -13.29 17.15
CA LEU A 20 -11.27 -14.19 18.00
C LEU A 20 -9.78 -14.17 17.64
N TYR A 21 -9.45 -14.11 16.35
CA TYR A 21 -8.06 -13.96 15.89
C TYR A 21 -7.45 -12.62 16.32
N LEU A 22 -8.17 -11.51 16.19
CA LEU A 22 -7.67 -10.20 16.61
C LEU A 22 -7.42 -10.10 18.12
N PHE A 23 -8.25 -10.73 18.95
CA PHE A 23 -8.14 -10.62 20.42
C PHE A 23 -7.34 -11.74 21.09
N PHE A 24 -7.22 -12.89 20.45
CA PHE A 24 -6.59 -14.09 21.02
C PHE A 24 -5.62 -14.79 20.05
N GLY A 25 -5.36 -14.18 18.89
CA GLY A 25 -4.35 -14.66 17.96
C GLY A 25 -2.92 -14.37 18.45
N PRO A 26 -1.92 -14.61 17.60
CA PRO A 26 -0.54 -14.28 17.92
C PRO A 26 -0.40 -12.77 18.12
N ASP A 27 0.32 -12.37 19.17
CA ASP A 27 0.71 -10.98 19.37
C ASP A 27 1.69 -10.59 18.25
N TYR A 28 1.39 -9.51 17.53
CA TYR A 28 2.31 -8.93 16.57
C TYR A 28 3.16 -7.88 17.29
N VAL A 29 4.47 -7.92 17.09
CA VAL A 29 5.38 -6.93 17.69
C VAL A 29 5.09 -5.57 17.05
N ALA A 30 4.61 -4.63 17.85
CA ALA A 30 4.32 -3.28 17.39
C ALA A 30 5.62 -2.48 17.24
N TYR A 31 5.90 -2.05 16.02
CA TYR A 31 7.03 -1.15 15.77
C TYR A 31 6.73 0.24 16.34
N PRO A 32 7.75 0.99 16.79
CA PRO A 32 7.58 2.36 17.26
C PRO A 32 6.88 3.22 16.20
N LEU A 33 5.76 3.83 16.60
CA LEU A 33 5.06 4.79 15.75
C LEU A 33 5.94 6.04 15.55
N PRO A 34 5.91 6.68 14.37
CA PRO A 34 6.68 7.88 14.13
C PRO A 34 6.21 9.00 15.05
N SER A 35 7.14 9.57 15.81
CA SER A 35 6.92 10.74 16.68
C SER A 35 7.26 12.07 15.99
N TYR A 36 7.56 12.02 14.70
CA TYR A 36 8.05 13.13 13.90
C TYR A 36 7.18 13.34 12.66
N THR A 37 7.19 14.56 12.17
CA THR A 37 6.57 14.92 10.88
C THR A 37 7.56 14.69 9.74
N SER A 38 7.03 14.55 8.53
CA SER A 38 7.87 14.46 7.32
C SER A 38 8.69 15.72 7.08
N GLU A 39 8.19 16.90 7.47
CA GLU A 39 8.95 18.15 7.38
C GLU A 39 10.17 18.13 8.31
N GLU A 40 10.01 17.63 9.54
CA GLU A 40 11.12 17.48 10.49
C GLU A 40 12.17 16.49 10.00
N ALA A 41 11.75 15.34 9.45
CA ALA A 41 12.68 14.35 8.90
C ALA A 41 13.45 14.91 7.69
N LEU A 42 12.78 15.66 6.81
CA LEU A 42 13.42 16.31 5.67
C LEU A 42 14.47 17.35 6.10
N ALA A 43 14.15 18.18 7.09
CA ALA A 43 15.10 19.16 7.62
C ALA A 43 16.33 18.49 8.25
N LYS A 44 16.14 17.34 8.91
CA LYS A 44 17.24 16.54 9.47
C LYS A 44 18.12 15.92 8.37
N ILE A 45 17.51 15.40 7.31
CA ILE A 45 18.24 14.90 6.13
C ILE A 45 19.07 16.01 5.49
N GLU A 46 18.47 17.18 5.25
CA GLU A 46 19.17 18.33 4.67
C GLU A 46 20.37 18.74 5.53
N GLN A 47 20.16 18.89 6.84
CA GLN A 47 21.22 19.25 7.78
C GLN A 47 22.38 18.23 7.78
N GLU A 48 22.07 16.94 7.71
CA GLU A 48 23.09 15.88 7.75
C GLU A 48 23.81 15.71 6.41
N ALA A 49 23.09 15.84 5.28
CA ALA A 49 23.69 15.91 3.96
C ALA A 49 24.69 17.07 3.87
N GLU A 50 24.32 18.27 4.33
CA GLU A 50 25.20 19.44 4.34
C GLU A 50 26.46 19.21 5.21
N LYS A 51 26.33 18.58 6.37
CA LYS A 51 27.48 18.24 7.24
C LYS A 51 28.49 17.33 6.54
N LEU A 52 28.01 16.42 5.69
CA LEU A 52 28.83 15.53 4.89
C LEU A 52 29.36 16.19 3.61
N GLY A 53 28.94 17.42 3.29
CA GLY A 53 29.27 18.10 2.05
C GLY A 53 28.52 17.55 0.84
N LEU A 54 27.38 16.90 1.06
CA LEU A 54 26.50 16.37 0.04
C LEU A 54 25.47 17.43 -0.39
N GLU A 55 25.01 17.36 -1.63
CA GLU A 55 23.94 18.23 -2.10
C GLU A 55 22.59 17.78 -1.51
N PRO A 56 21.83 18.67 -0.85
CA PRO A 56 20.50 18.33 -0.37
C PRO A 56 19.54 18.14 -1.56
N ILE A 57 18.53 17.28 -1.38
CA ILE A 57 17.50 17.09 -2.41
C ILE A 57 16.46 18.22 -2.26
N PRO A 58 16.26 19.08 -3.28
CA PRO A 58 15.22 20.09 -3.24
C PRO A 58 13.85 19.44 -3.10
N GLU A 59 12.97 19.99 -2.26
CA GLU A 59 11.66 19.39 -1.96
C GLU A 59 10.82 19.17 -3.22
N GLU A 60 10.91 20.07 -4.20
CA GLU A 60 10.23 19.96 -5.49
C GLU A 60 10.69 18.78 -6.36
N ASN A 61 11.90 18.27 -6.11
CA ASN A 61 12.49 17.13 -6.82
C ASN A 61 12.23 15.79 -6.14
N ILE A 62 11.70 15.81 -4.91
CA ILE A 62 11.32 14.60 -4.20
C ILE A 62 10.07 14.03 -4.85
N TYR A 63 10.20 12.84 -5.44
CA TYR A 63 9.06 12.11 -6.00
C TYR A 63 8.56 11.01 -5.06
N TYR A 64 9.40 10.56 -4.13
CA TYR A 64 9.12 9.46 -3.21
C TYR A 64 9.57 9.77 -1.78
N LYS A 65 8.72 9.43 -0.81
CA LYS A 65 8.99 9.51 0.63
C LYS A 65 8.31 8.33 1.31
N GLU A 66 9.03 7.58 2.14
CA GLU A 66 8.45 6.45 2.87
C GLU A 66 9.18 6.22 4.20
N ILE A 67 8.53 5.52 5.13
CA ILE A 67 9.19 4.89 6.26
C ILE A 67 9.37 3.42 5.91
N VAL A 68 10.61 2.98 5.78
CA VAL A 68 10.98 1.62 5.37
C VAL A 68 11.46 0.86 6.60
N ALA A 69 10.97 -0.37 6.79
CA ALA A 69 11.47 -1.24 7.84
C ALA A 69 12.62 -2.10 7.32
N ASN A 70 13.52 -2.54 8.19
CA ASN A 70 14.51 -3.53 7.80
C ASN A 70 13.88 -4.92 7.72
N SER A 71 13.75 -5.48 6.52
CA SER A 71 13.11 -6.79 6.30
C SER A 71 13.89 -8.00 6.84
N SER A 72 15.21 -7.87 7.04
CA SER A 72 16.02 -8.89 7.72
C SER A 72 15.68 -8.92 9.21
N LEU A 73 15.73 -7.76 9.85
CA LEU A 73 15.40 -7.62 11.26
C LEU A 73 13.93 -7.95 11.53
N GLY A 74 13.00 -7.51 10.67
CA GLY A 74 11.58 -7.77 10.86
C GLY A 74 11.21 -9.25 10.84
N ARG A 75 11.82 -10.03 9.96
CA ARG A 75 11.66 -11.50 9.99
C ARG A 75 12.28 -12.13 11.23
N TYR A 76 13.45 -11.64 11.65
CA TYR A 76 14.06 -12.10 12.90
C TYR A 76 13.19 -11.81 14.12
N ILE A 77 12.61 -10.60 14.19
CA ILE A 77 11.71 -10.17 15.26
C ILE A 77 10.48 -11.07 15.31
N ASP A 78 9.82 -11.29 14.17
CA ASP A 78 8.66 -12.18 14.08
C ASP A 78 8.99 -13.63 14.42
N ALA A 79 10.13 -14.15 13.95
CA ALA A 79 10.54 -15.54 14.16
C ALA A 79 10.95 -15.84 15.62
N ASN A 80 11.43 -14.83 16.35
CA ASN A 80 11.83 -14.95 17.75
C ASN A 80 10.81 -14.38 18.73
N GLU A 81 9.66 -13.87 18.24
CA GLU A 81 8.58 -13.30 19.06
C GLU A 81 9.09 -12.28 20.08
N LEU A 82 9.96 -11.35 19.66
CA LEU A 82 10.55 -10.39 20.59
C LEU A 82 9.48 -9.53 21.26
N SER A 83 9.65 -9.27 22.55
CA SER A 83 8.82 -8.31 23.28
C SER A 83 9.10 -6.87 22.85
N GLU A 84 8.21 -5.94 23.20
CA GLU A 84 8.42 -4.49 22.94
C GLU A 84 9.71 -3.98 23.60
N GLU A 85 10.06 -4.45 24.80
CA GLU A 85 11.29 -4.08 25.50
C GLU A 85 12.53 -4.58 24.75
N GLU A 86 12.49 -5.82 24.25
CA GLU A 86 13.58 -6.39 23.44
C GLU A 86 13.70 -5.71 22.08
N LEU A 87 12.59 -5.30 21.47
CA LEU A 87 12.59 -4.52 20.24
C LEU A 87 13.23 -3.14 20.44
N LEU A 88 12.87 -2.44 21.53
CA LEU A 88 13.47 -1.15 21.86
C LEU A 88 14.98 -1.28 22.12
N ALA A 89 15.39 -2.29 22.89
CA ALA A 89 16.80 -2.56 23.13
C ALA A 89 17.57 -2.95 21.85
N LEU A 90 16.92 -3.62 20.89
CA LEU A 90 17.49 -3.85 19.56
C LEU A 90 17.60 -2.55 18.75
N HIS A 91 16.59 -1.68 18.84
CA HIS A 91 16.57 -0.41 18.12
C HIS A 91 17.68 0.54 18.56
N GLU A 92 18.12 0.47 19.83
CA GLU A 92 19.29 1.21 20.34
C GLU A 92 20.62 0.76 19.71
N GLU A 93 20.68 -0.45 19.15
CA GLU A 93 21.91 -1.01 18.55
C GLU A 93 21.95 -0.83 17.03
N VAL A 94 20.79 -0.97 16.36
CA VAL A 94 20.65 -0.95 14.90
C VAL A 94 19.35 -0.28 14.46
N ALA A 95 19.38 0.33 13.27
CA ALA A 95 18.21 0.91 12.64
C ALA A 95 17.18 -0.18 12.27
N ILE A 96 16.02 -0.20 12.93
CA ILE A 96 14.90 -1.10 12.58
C ILE A 96 14.00 -0.52 11.49
N GLN A 97 13.96 0.81 11.39
CA GLN A 97 13.21 1.55 10.37
C GLN A 97 13.95 2.85 10.02
N THR A 98 13.81 3.30 8.78
CA THR A 98 14.44 4.50 8.24
C THR A 98 13.42 5.35 7.51
N PHE A 99 13.57 6.67 7.55
CA PHE A 99 12.82 7.57 6.68
C PHE A 99 13.61 7.75 5.38
N GLU A 100 13.06 7.28 4.28
CA GLU A 100 13.69 7.33 2.96
C GLU A 100 13.04 8.37 2.07
N VAL A 101 13.88 9.08 1.32
CA VAL A 101 13.47 10.07 0.33
C VAL A 101 14.25 9.84 -0.96
N SER A 102 13.57 9.97 -2.09
CA SER A 102 14.19 9.77 -3.40
C SER A 102 13.83 10.88 -4.37
N SER A 103 14.85 11.34 -5.08
CA SER A 103 14.75 12.08 -6.32
C SER A 103 15.17 11.19 -7.50
N PHE A 104 15.10 11.72 -8.72
CA PHE A 104 15.50 10.96 -9.92
C PHE A 104 16.97 10.55 -9.93
N LEU A 105 17.80 11.22 -9.14
CA LEU A 105 19.24 10.99 -9.12
C LEU A 105 19.68 10.44 -7.78
N GLN A 106 19.19 11.00 -6.67
CA GLN A 106 19.70 10.74 -5.33
C GLN A 106 18.66 10.07 -4.45
N VAL A 107 19.12 9.21 -3.57
CA VAL A 107 18.34 8.60 -2.50
C VAL A 107 19.02 8.89 -1.18
N TYR A 108 18.27 9.35 -0.19
CA TYR A 108 18.73 9.48 1.19
C TYR A 108 17.83 8.68 2.12
N GLY A 109 18.44 7.96 3.07
CA GLY A 109 17.76 7.30 4.17
C GLY A 109 18.30 7.83 5.48
N TYR A 110 17.39 8.11 6.40
CA TYR A 110 17.71 8.72 7.69
C TYR A 110 17.11 7.93 8.84
N ASP A 111 17.94 7.64 9.83
CA ASP A 111 17.48 7.08 11.09
C ASP A 111 17.26 8.20 12.09
N MET A 112 15.99 8.40 12.46
CA MET A 112 15.57 9.44 13.39
C MET A 112 16.02 9.16 14.82
N GLU A 113 16.26 7.89 15.18
CA GLU A 113 16.69 7.52 16.54
C GLU A 113 18.19 7.78 16.72
N HIS A 114 19.01 7.36 15.75
CA HIS A 114 20.46 7.57 15.78
C HIS A 114 20.90 8.93 15.21
N GLU A 115 19.96 9.76 14.76
CA GLU A 115 20.15 11.09 14.18
C GLU A 115 21.20 11.16 13.05
N ARG A 116 21.26 10.16 12.16
CA ARG A 116 22.25 10.10 11.08
C ARG A 116 21.68 9.56 9.77
N LEU A 117 22.36 9.88 8.66
CA LEU A 117 22.08 9.24 7.38
C LEU A 117 22.53 7.78 7.46
N THR A 118 21.57 6.88 7.24
CA THR A 118 21.84 5.46 7.05
C THR A 118 22.03 5.10 5.60
N LYS A 119 21.59 5.95 4.66
CA LYS A 119 21.69 5.65 3.23
C LYS A 119 21.94 6.91 2.43
N ALA A 120 22.85 6.82 1.46
CA ALA A 120 23.02 7.82 0.43
C ALA A 120 23.45 7.14 -0.88
N GLU A 121 22.74 7.42 -1.97
CA GLU A 121 23.04 6.89 -3.30
C GLU A 121 23.22 8.02 -4.33
N SER A 122 24.06 7.77 -5.33
CA SER A 122 24.44 8.73 -6.39
C SER A 122 25.02 10.03 -5.83
N ILE A 123 25.91 9.88 -4.86
CA ILE A 123 26.66 10.98 -4.26
C ILE A 123 28.07 11.04 -4.83
N TYR A 124 28.81 12.08 -4.47
CA TYR A 124 30.23 12.21 -4.79
C TYR A 124 30.96 12.71 -3.55
N LEU A 125 31.67 11.81 -2.87
CA LEU A 125 32.42 12.13 -1.68
C LEU A 125 33.88 11.69 -1.85
N GLU A 126 34.76 12.67 -2.01
CA GLU A 126 36.22 12.48 -2.10
C GLU A 126 36.81 12.25 -0.70
N LYS A 127 36.55 11.06 -0.15
CA LYS A 127 37.10 10.61 1.13
C LYS A 127 37.58 9.17 1.02
N ASP A 128 38.62 8.86 1.79
CA ASP A 128 39.02 7.47 2.00
C ASP A 128 37.88 6.70 2.70
N PRO A 129 37.45 5.54 2.19
CA PRO A 129 36.32 4.79 2.74
C PRO A 129 36.51 4.33 4.19
N ASP A 130 37.72 3.86 4.53
CA ASP A 130 38.02 3.40 5.90
C ASP A 130 37.95 4.58 6.87
N GLN A 131 38.53 5.73 6.48
CA GLN A 131 38.44 6.96 7.25
C GLN A 131 37.00 7.46 7.39
N PHE A 132 36.22 7.45 6.30
CA PHE A 132 34.83 7.86 6.32
C PHE A 132 34.00 7.01 7.28
N VAL A 133 34.16 5.68 7.23
CA VAL A 133 33.42 4.77 8.12
C VAL A 133 33.80 4.99 9.58
N ALA A 134 35.09 5.11 9.87
CA ALA A 134 35.57 5.36 11.23
C ALA A 134 35.08 6.72 11.79
N GLU A 135 35.08 7.77 10.96
CA GLU A 135 34.67 9.12 11.38
C GLU A 135 33.15 9.28 11.52
N TYR A 136 32.36 8.70 10.60
CA TYR A 136 30.92 8.94 10.53
C TYR A 136 30.09 7.87 11.26
N PHE A 137 30.45 6.59 11.13
CA PHE A 137 29.74 5.48 11.79
C PHE A 137 30.42 5.02 13.08
N GLY A 138 31.75 5.13 13.14
CA GLY A 138 32.58 4.90 14.33
C GLY A 138 33.69 3.87 14.13
N GLU A 139 34.71 3.91 14.97
CA GLU A 139 35.92 3.06 14.87
C GLU A 139 35.67 1.56 15.12
N GLN A 140 34.50 1.20 15.67
CA GLN A 140 34.12 -0.18 15.96
C GLN A 140 33.75 -1.03 14.74
N TYR A 141 33.64 -0.42 13.55
CA TYR A 141 33.34 -1.14 12.31
C TYR A 141 34.62 -1.70 11.70
N GLU A 142 34.69 -3.02 11.56
CA GLU A 142 35.84 -3.71 10.99
C GLU A 142 35.61 -4.05 9.51
N PRO A 143 36.60 -3.83 8.63
CA PRO A 143 36.49 -4.22 7.22
C PRO A 143 36.42 -5.74 7.08
N LYS A 144 35.40 -6.25 6.40
CA LYS A 144 35.11 -7.68 6.28
C LYS A 144 35.16 -8.21 4.86
N GLY A 145 34.84 -7.38 3.87
CA GLY A 145 34.69 -7.81 2.50
C GLY A 145 34.88 -6.70 1.47
N LYS A 146 35.20 -7.12 0.25
CA LYS A 146 35.24 -6.29 -0.95
C LYS A 146 34.66 -7.09 -2.10
N GLU A 147 33.64 -6.55 -2.74
CA GLU A 147 33.03 -7.09 -3.96
C GLU A 147 33.10 -6.03 -5.06
N THR A 148 33.33 -6.44 -6.31
CA THR A 148 33.31 -5.53 -7.45
C THR A 148 32.24 -5.99 -8.42
N ASP A 149 31.34 -5.08 -8.78
CA ASP A 149 30.23 -5.38 -9.65
C ASP A 149 30.65 -5.40 -11.14
N ILE A 150 29.68 -5.64 -12.01
CA ILE A 150 29.90 -5.72 -13.47
C ILE A 150 30.17 -4.36 -14.12
N PHE A 151 29.87 -3.24 -13.43
CA PHE A 151 30.08 -1.88 -13.91
C PHE A 151 31.43 -1.31 -13.44
N GLY A 152 32.13 -2.02 -12.56
CA GLY A 152 33.43 -1.64 -12.02
C GLY A 152 33.33 -0.94 -10.66
N ASP A 153 32.13 -0.80 -10.12
CA ASP A 153 31.91 -0.24 -8.79
C ASP A 153 32.30 -1.29 -7.75
N THR A 154 32.98 -0.84 -6.70
CA THR A 154 33.44 -1.69 -5.61
C THR A 154 32.61 -1.44 -4.37
N ILE A 155 32.01 -2.49 -3.82
CA ILE A 155 31.32 -2.46 -2.53
C ILE A 155 32.31 -2.92 -1.46
N LEU A 156 32.60 -2.04 -0.50
CA LEU A 156 33.39 -2.32 0.69
C LEU A 156 32.44 -2.56 1.86
N THR A 157 32.57 -3.72 2.51
CA THR A 157 31.68 -4.12 3.60
C THR A 157 32.41 -4.02 4.93
N TYR A 158 31.81 -3.27 5.86
CA TYR A 158 32.28 -3.10 7.23
C TYR A 158 31.24 -3.65 8.19
N VAL A 159 31.69 -4.27 9.28
CA VAL A 159 30.80 -4.95 10.22
C VAL A 159 31.15 -4.57 11.65
N LYS A 160 30.10 -4.27 12.42
CA LYS A 160 30.13 -4.12 13.87
C LYS A 160 29.25 -5.22 14.46
N GLU A 161 29.81 -5.97 15.41
CA GLU A 161 29.04 -6.92 16.21
C GLU A 161 28.09 -6.17 17.14
N THR A 162 26.86 -6.67 17.28
CA THR A 162 25.88 -6.09 18.21
C THR A 162 25.86 -6.88 19.52
N LYS A 163 25.13 -6.38 20.53
CA LYS A 163 24.83 -7.15 21.75
C LYS A 163 24.03 -8.44 21.46
N TYR A 164 23.41 -8.53 20.28
CA TYR A 164 22.65 -9.69 19.83
C TYR A 164 23.53 -10.53 18.90
N PRO A 165 23.95 -11.75 19.31
CA PRO A 165 24.98 -12.51 18.59
C PRO A 165 24.56 -12.97 17.18
N ASP A 166 23.27 -12.95 16.88
CA ASP A 166 22.73 -13.28 15.57
C ASP A 166 22.48 -12.05 14.69
N ILE A 167 22.81 -10.84 15.15
CA ILE A 167 22.57 -9.59 14.43
C ILE A 167 23.90 -8.84 14.27
N LEU A 168 24.19 -8.50 13.02
CA LEU A 168 25.32 -7.67 12.64
C LEU A 168 24.83 -6.29 12.24
N ASP A 169 25.58 -5.25 12.59
CA ASP A 169 25.40 -3.89 12.10
C ASP A 169 26.38 -3.69 10.94
N ILE A 170 25.87 -3.54 9.72
CA ILE A 170 26.66 -3.54 8.49
C ILE A 170 26.66 -2.14 7.90
N VAL A 171 27.83 -1.69 7.46
CA VAL A 171 27.98 -0.53 6.58
C VAL A 171 28.58 -1.00 5.27
N GLU A 172 27.88 -0.76 4.17
CA GLU A 172 28.38 -0.95 2.82
C GLU A 172 28.71 0.41 2.22
N VAL A 173 29.90 0.54 1.64
CA VAL A 173 30.35 1.75 0.95
C VAL A 173 30.65 1.38 -0.50
N THR A 174 29.92 1.99 -1.41
CA THR A 174 30.12 1.82 -2.85
C THR A 174 31.09 2.87 -3.35
N VAL A 175 32.19 2.43 -3.94
CA VAL A 175 33.25 3.29 -4.47
C VAL A 175 33.47 3.04 -5.96
N ASN A 176 33.66 4.13 -6.70
CA ASN A 176 34.16 4.09 -8.06
C ASN A 176 35.54 4.76 -8.07
N GLU A 177 36.57 3.99 -8.44
CA GLU A 177 37.96 4.38 -8.27
C GLU A 177 38.27 4.72 -6.80
N ASP A 178 38.43 6.00 -6.48
CA ASP A 178 38.74 6.52 -5.13
C ASP A 178 37.64 7.45 -4.60
N VAL A 179 36.45 7.45 -5.21
CA VAL A 179 35.32 8.31 -4.83
C VAL A 179 34.19 7.45 -4.28
N ILE A 180 33.67 7.82 -3.11
CA ILE A 180 32.46 7.21 -2.55
C ILE A 180 31.26 7.73 -3.33
N ILE A 181 30.54 6.81 -3.98
CA ILE A 181 29.35 7.08 -4.78
C ILE A 181 28.05 6.66 -4.09
N GLY A 182 28.16 5.92 -2.99
CA GLY A 182 27.04 5.63 -2.12
C GLY A 182 27.46 4.90 -0.85
N PHE A 183 26.58 4.88 0.14
CA PHE A 183 26.71 4.06 1.32
C PHE A 183 25.34 3.63 1.86
N GLU A 184 25.31 2.51 2.58
CA GLU A 184 24.13 2.04 3.30
C GLU A 184 24.52 1.35 4.61
N GLN A 185 23.88 1.75 5.71
CA GLN A 185 23.96 1.14 7.02
C GLN A 185 22.66 0.38 7.31
N TYR A 186 22.76 -0.89 7.68
CA TYR A 186 21.61 -1.70 8.03
C TYR A 186 21.96 -2.84 8.99
N GLY A 187 20.99 -3.27 9.80
CA GLY A 187 21.12 -4.50 10.57
C GLY A 187 20.87 -5.75 9.73
N LEU A 188 21.69 -6.78 9.87
CA LEU A 188 21.53 -8.07 9.21
C LEU A 188 21.42 -9.18 10.25
N ALA A 189 20.26 -9.84 10.28
CA ALA A 189 20.01 -11.01 11.11
C ALA A 189 20.44 -12.30 10.40
N ARG A 190 21.15 -13.16 11.12
CA ARG A 190 21.63 -14.44 10.61
C ARG A 190 20.47 -15.35 10.23
N GLY A 191 20.52 -15.89 9.01
CA GLY A 191 19.44 -16.74 8.47
C GLY A 191 18.31 -15.96 7.79
N PHE A 192 18.30 -14.63 7.89
CA PHE A 192 17.33 -13.75 7.24
C PHE A 192 18.06 -12.79 6.30
N PRO A 193 18.44 -13.20 5.08
CA PRO A 193 19.19 -12.34 4.16
C PRO A 193 18.36 -11.10 3.81
N LYS A 194 18.97 -9.94 3.68
CA LYS A 194 18.28 -8.70 3.29
C LYS A 194 17.43 -8.93 2.03
N ALA A 195 16.20 -8.42 2.04
CA ALA A 195 15.40 -8.39 0.82
C ALA A 195 15.97 -7.31 -0.09
N GLU A 196 16.79 -7.69 -1.06
CA GLU A 196 17.28 -6.77 -2.07
C GLU A 196 16.20 -6.53 -3.13
N LEU A 197 16.13 -5.29 -3.61
CA LEU A 197 15.39 -4.90 -4.80
C LEU A 197 15.93 -5.71 -5.98
N SER A 198 15.26 -6.82 -6.28
CA SER A 198 15.72 -7.71 -7.34
C SER A 198 15.51 -7.03 -8.70
N VAL A 199 16.38 -7.32 -9.68
CA VAL A 199 16.16 -6.91 -11.09
C VAL A 199 14.76 -7.31 -11.56
N VAL A 200 14.23 -8.42 -11.05
CA VAL A 200 12.88 -8.90 -11.35
C VAL A 200 11.80 -7.93 -10.85
N GLU A 201 11.96 -7.34 -9.67
CA GLU A 201 11.04 -6.37 -9.11
C GLU A 201 11.04 -5.07 -9.93
N MET A 202 12.21 -4.56 -10.31
CA MET A 202 12.33 -3.41 -11.21
C MET A 202 11.68 -3.69 -12.57
N LEU A 203 11.91 -4.87 -13.15
CA LEU A 203 11.26 -5.31 -14.39
C LEU A 203 9.75 -5.45 -14.21
N ALA A 204 9.27 -5.88 -13.04
CA ALA A 204 7.86 -5.97 -12.73
C ALA A 204 7.22 -4.58 -12.69
N SER A 205 7.84 -3.59 -12.05
CA SER A 205 7.37 -2.19 -12.03
C SER A 205 7.30 -1.59 -13.43
N LEU A 206 8.31 -1.82 -14.28
CA LEU A 206 8.25 -1.41 -15.70
C LEU A 206 7.13 -2.14 -16.46
N PHE A 207 6.94 -3.42 -16.20
CA PHE A 207 5.87 -4.21 -16.80
C PHE A 207 4.47 -3.71 -16.39
N VAL A 208 4.27 -3.28 -15.14
CA VAL A 208 3.03 -2.63 -14.69
C VAL A 208 2.77 -1.36 -15.50
N LEU A 209 3.78 -0.51 -15.69
CA LEU A 209 3.65 0.71 -16.49
C LEU A 209 3.26 0.39 -17.95
N PHE A 210 3.91 -0.60 -18.57
CA PHE A 210 3.57 -1.03 -19.94
C PHE A 210 2.17 -1.62 -20.05
N ILE A 211 1.73 -2.40 -19.06
CA ILE A 211 0.35 -2.90 -18.97
C ILE A 211 -0.60 -1.71 -18.93
N LEU A 212 -0.35 -0.72 -18.07
CA LEU A 212 -1.24 0.41 -17.87
C LEU A 212 -1.34 1.26 -19.14
N ILE A 213 -0.23 1.53 -19.81
CA ILE A 213 -0.20 2.18 -21.13
C ILE A 213 -0.99 1.37 -22.17
N GLY A 214 -0.79 0.05 -22.20
CA GLY A 214 -1.52 -0.85 -23.10
C GLY A 214 -3.03 -0.84 -22.84
N LEU A 215 -3.44 -0.88 -21.58
CA LEU A 215 -4.83 -0.78 -21.16
C LEU A 215 -5.44 0.57 -21.57
N VAL A 216 -4.73 1.68 -21.37
CA VAL A 216 -5.15 3.02 -21.80
C VAL A 216 -5.37 3.02 -23.31
N ALA A 217 -4.43 2.51 -24.10
CA ALA A 217 -4.55 2.45 -25.55
C ALA A 217 -5.76 1.62 -26.00
N VAL A 218 -5.91 0.40 -25.47
CA VAL A 218 -7.02 -0.51 -25.80
C VAL A 218 -8.37 0.08 -25.38
N ALA A 219 -8.45 0.65 -24.19
CA ALA A 219 -9.66 1.29 -23.68
C ALA A 219 -10.05 2.50 -24.52
N THR A 220 -9.08 3.32 -24.92
CA THR A 220 -9.28 4.48 -25.81
C THR A 220 -9.80 4.05 -27.17
N ILE A 221 -9.21 3.03 -27.80
CA ILE A 221 -9.69 2.49 -29.08
C ILE A 221 -11.12 1.98 -28.93
N HIS A 222 -11.41 1.22 -27.87
CA HIS A 222 -12.76 0.71 -27.61
C HIS A 222 -13.77 1.85 -27.42
N LEU A 223 -13.39 2.93 -26.71
CA LEU A 223 -14.19 4.13 -26.56
C LEU A 223 -14.50 4.77 -27.93
N ILE A 224 -13.47 5.01 -28.75
CA ILE A 224 -13.61 5.59 -30.09
C ILE A 224 -14.55 4.75 -30.94
N VAL A 225 -14.37 3.43 -30.97
CA VAL A 225 -15.22 2.51 -31.75
C VAL A 225 -16.68 2.57 -31.29
N LYS A 226 -16.94 2.57 -29.98
CA LYS A 226 -18.32 2.66 -29.47
C LYS A 226 -18.94 4.04 -29.71
N SER A 227 -18.18 5.11 -29.55
CA SER A 227 -18.61 6.49 -29.86
C SER A 227 -18.99 6.62 -31.33
N ALA A 228 -18.16 6.12 -32.25
CA ALA A 228 -18.43 6.13 -33.69
C ALA A 228 -19.71 5.34 -34.02
N LYS A 229 -19.97 4.24 -33.30
CA LYS A 229 -21.20 3.45 -33.42
C LYS A 229 -22.40 4.04 -32.67
N LYS A 230 -22.26 5.20 -32.02
CA LYS A 230 -23.30 5.83 -31.17
C LYS A 230 -23.83 4.90 -30.08
N GLN A 231 -22.97 4.04 -29.54
CA GLN A 231 -23.29 3.07 -28.48
C GLN A 231 -22.98 3.60 -27.08
N ILE A 232 -22.50 4.84 -26.97
CA ILE A 232 -22.24 5.51 -25.69
C ILE A 232 -23.36 6.48 -25.41
N GLU A 233 -24.09 6.21 -24.33
CA GLU A 233 -25.02 7.16 -23.75
C GLU A 233 -24.21 8.05 -22.80
N ALA A 234 -23.74 9.21 -23.28
CA ALA A 234 -23.01 10.14 -22.42
C ALA A 234 -23.98 10.85 -21.46
N PHE A 235 -23.66 10.85 -20.16
CA PHE A 235 -24.36 11.62 -19.13
C PHE A 235 -23.46 11.84 -17.92
N TRP A 236 -23.98 12.59 -16.93
CA TRP A 236 -23.16 13.15 -15.85
C TRP A 236 -22.65 12.14 -14.82
N GLU A 237 -23.27 10.96 -14.66
CA GLU A 237 -22.94 10.04 -13.55
C GLU A 237 -21.53 9.42 -13.66
N PRO A 238 -21.09 8.87 -14.82
CA PRO A 238 -19.71 8.46 -14.99
C PRO A 238 -18.70 9.57 -14.68
N LEU A 239 -18.99 10.81 -15.09
CA LEU A 239 -18.13 11.96 -14.84
C LEU A 239 -18.05 12.28 -13.35
N MET A 240 -19.19 12.31 -12.64
CA MET A 240 -19.23 12.58 -11.21
C MET A 240 -18.52 11.50 -10.39
N LEU A 241 -18.74 10.21 -10.68
CA LEU A 241 -18.03 9.13 -9.98
C LEU A 241 -16.52 9.19 -10.21
N THR A 242 -16.10 9.45 -11.45
CA THR A 242 -14.68 9.62 -11.78
C THR A 242 -14.11 10.86 -11.08
N ALA A 243 -14.84 11.97 -11.04
CA ALA A 243 -14.38 13.19 -10.37
C ALA A 243 -14.20 12.99 -8.85
N VAL A 244 -15.14 12.30 -8.20
CA VAL A 244 -15.03 11.94 -6.77
C VAL A 244 -13.80 11.05 -6.54
N ALA A 245 -13.65 9.98 -7.34
CA ALA A 245 -12.51 9.09 -7.22
C ALA A 245 -11.18 9.81 -7.48
N GLY A 246 -11.13 10.67 -8.50
CA GLY A 246 -9.93 11.43 -8.87
C GLY A 246 -9.54 12.47 -7.83
N PHE A 247 -10.51 13.16 -7.23
CA PHE A 247 -10.24 14.06 -6.09
C PHE A 247 -9.67 13.29 -4.90
N GLY A 248 -10.27 12.15 -4.56
CA GLY A 248 -9.76 11.33 -3.45
C GLY A 248 -8.37 10.76 -3.74
N TRP A 249 -8.08 10.36 -4.98
CA TRP A 249 -6.74 9.91 -5.37
C TRP A 249 -5.69 11.01 -5.26
N PHE A 250 -6.03 12.25 -5.63
CA PHE A 250 -5.14 13.41 -5.42
C PHE A 250 -4.84 13.60 -3.92
N PHE A 251 -5.86 13.54 -3.07
CA PHE A 251 -5.70 13.62 -1.62
C PHE A 251 -4.82 12.48 -1.07
N ILE A 252 -5.07 11.23 -1.46
CA ILE A 252 -4.31 10.04 -1.03
C ILE A 252 -2.85 10.15 -1.45
N THR A 253 -2.59 10.51 -2.71
CA THR A 253 -1.22 10.66 -3.26
C THR A 253 -0.42 11.68 -2.43
N LYS A 254 -1.08 12.76 -1.99
CA LYS A 254 -0.48 13.74 -1.08
C LYS A 254 -0.29 13.22 0.34
N ALA A 255 -1.28 12.53 0.89
CA ALA A 255 -1.20 11.92 2.21
C ALA A 255 -0.11 10.84 2.32
N LEU A 256 0.22 10.16 1.22
CA LEU A 256 1.30 9.17 1.14
C LEU A 256 2.66 9.80 0.83
N GLY A 257 2.77 11.14 0.87
CA GLY A 257 4.04 11.84 0.69
C GLY A 257 4.56 11.91 -0.75
N SER A 258 3.78 11.50 -1.75
CA SER A 258 4.22 11.59 -3.14
C SER A 258 4.24 13.05 -3.65
N GLY A 259 5.24 13.36 -4.48
CA GLY A 259 5.42 14.69 -5.07
C GLY A 259 4.22 15.17 -5.90
N SER A 260 4.15 16.48 -6.21
CA SER A 260 3.10 17.04 -7.11
C SER A 260 3.43 16.89 -8.60
N SER A 261 4.56 16.25 -8.93
CA SER A 261 5.04 16.20 -10.30
C SER A 261 4.12 15.34 -11.18
N PHE A 262 4.15 15.58 -12.50
CA PHE A 262 3.39 14.76 -13.43
C PHE A 262 3.80 13.28 -13.36
N PHE A 263 5.09 13.01 -13.15
CA PHE A 263 5.63 11.65 -13.10
C PHE A 263 5.18 10.89 -11.85
N SER A 264 5.14 11.53 -10.68
CA SER A 264 4.61 10.90 -9.45
C SER A 264 3.12 10.63 -9.52
N MET A 265 2.39 11.36 -10.37
CA MET A 265 0.95 11.21 -10.55
C MET A 265 0.55 10.37 -11.76
N ILE A 266 1.49 9.87 -12.55
CA ILE A 266 1.17 9.30 -13.88
C ILE A 266 0.26 8.06 -13.78
N GLU A 267 0.54 7.17 -12.82
CA GLU A 267 -0.27 5.99 -12.55
C GLU A 267 -1.70 6.40 -12.14
N THR A 268 -1.80 7.28 -11.15
CA THR A 268 -3.06 7.85 -10.68
C THR A 268 -3.88 8.46 -11.82
N LEU A 269 -3.25 9.28 -12.68
CA LEU A 269 -3.91 9.92 -13.82
C LEU A 269 -4.40 8.90 -14.85
N MET A 270 -3.58 7.88 -15.14
CA MET A 270 -3.97 6.79 -16.04
C MET A 270 -5.14 5.98 -15.47
N MET A 271 -5.15 5.68 -14.16
CA MET A 271 -6.25 4.96 -13.51
C MET A 271 -7.54 5.79 -13.46
N ILE A 272 -7.47 7.10 -13.20
CA ILE A 272 -8.61 8.02 -13.29
C ILE A 272 -9.16 8.04 -14.72
N TYR A 273 -8.29 8.15 -15.73
CA TYR A 273 -8.70 8.11 -17.12
C TYR A 273 -9.36 6.78 -17.48
N LEU A 274 -8.74 5.65 -17.14
CA LEU A 274 -9.28 4.32 -17.37
C LEU A 274 -10.63 4.12 -16.70
N THR A 275 -10.80 4.66 -15.49
CA THR A 275 -12.08 4.65 -14.77
C THR A 275 -13.16 5.37 -15.56
N LEU A 276 -12.88 6.60 -16.03
CA LEU A 276 -13.82 7.36 -16.85
C LEU A 276 -14.20 6.58 -18.10
N VAL A 277 -13.22 6.05 -18.83
CA VAL A 277 -13.44 5.31 -20.07
C VAL A 277 -14.22 4.03 -19.83
N ALA A 278 -13.85 3.26 -18.81
CA ALA A 278 -14.53 2.03 -18.41
C ALA A 278 -16.01 2.29 -18.09
N LEU A 279 -16.28 3.34 -17.30
CA LEU A 279 -17.64 3.74 -16.96
C LEU A 279 -18.38 4.21 -18.22
N LEU A 280 -17.83 5.11 -19.04
CA LEU A 280 -18.50 5.56 -20.28
C LEU A 280 -18.84 4.40 -21.24
N ILE A 281 -17.98 3.38 -21.34
CA ILE A 281 -18.19 2.23 -22.23
C ILE A 281 -19.30 1.30 -21.72
N ARG A 282 -19.47 1.18 -20.40
CA ARG A 282 -20.26 0.10 -19.76
C ARG A 282 -21.48 0.58 -19.00
N TRP A 283 -21.50 1.84 -18.61
CA TRP A 283 -22.54 2.43 -17.80
C TRP A 283 -23.81 2.61 -18.63
N LYS A 284 -24.95 2.25 -18.05
CA LYS A 284 -26.27 2.35 -18.68
C LYS A 284 -27.07 3.45 -18.02
N LYS A 285 -27.73 4.30 -18.81
CA LYS A 285 -28.60 5.34 -18.24
C LYS A 285 -29.70 4.71 -17.41
N SER A 286 -29.81 5.16 -16.17
CA SER A 286 -30.88 4.74 -15.26
C SER A 286 -31.98 5.80 -15.26
N THR A 287 -33.22 5.36 -15.45
CA THR A 287 -34.43 6.20 -15.35
C THR A 287 -34.95 6.30 -13.93
N LEU A 288 -34.32 5.62 -12.98
CA LEU A 288 -34.73 5.60 -11.58
C LEU A 288 -34.51 6.96 -10.93
N THR A 289 -35.44 7.33 -10.06
CA THR A 289 -35.30 8.48 -9.16
C THR A 289 -34.17 8.26 -8.15
N PHE A 290 -33.69 9.33 -7.53
CA PHE A 290 -32.66 9.24 -6.48
C PHE A 290 -33.07 8.29 -5.34
N ARG A 291 -34.33 8.37 -4.88
CA ARG A 291 -34.86 7.53 -3.80
C ARG A 291 -34.87 6.04 -4.19
N GLU A 292 -35.32 5.71 -5.39
CA GLU A 292 -35.32 4.32 -5.87
C GLU A 292 -33.90 3.77 -6.03
N ARG A 293 -32.95 4.61 -6.46
CA ARG A 293 -31.54 4.23 -6.52
C ARG A 293 -30.99 3.92 -5.14
N LEU A 294 -31.25 4.79 -4.16
CA LEU A 294 -30.86 4.57 -2.78
C LEU A 294 -31.38 3.21 -2.29
N ILE A 295 -32.68 2.94 -2.43
CA ILE A 295 -33.29 1.65 -2.05
C ILE A 295 -32.63 0.46 -2.77
N LYS A 296 -32.28 0.61 -4.04
CA LYS A 296 -31.59 -0.46 -4.80
C LYS A 296 -30.13 -0.67 -4.39
N LEU A 297 -29.46 0.31 -3.79
CA LEU A 297 -28.10 0.16 -3.28
C LEU A 297 -28.06 -0.64 -1.98
N GLN A 298 -29.13 -0.65 -1.20
CA GLN A 298 -29.14 -1.27 0.13
C GLN A 298 -28.70 -2.75 0.13
N PRO A 299 -29.18 -3.64 -0.78
CA PRO A 299 -28.66 -5.01 -0.84
C PRO A 299 -27.15 -5.04 -1.13
N SER A 300 -26.66 -4.22 -2.06
CA SER A 300 -25.23 -4.14 -2.38
C SER A 300 -24.38 -3.69 -1.21
N VAL A 301 -24.86 -2.75 -0.40
CA VAL A 301 -24.15 -2.28 0.80
C VAL A 301 -24.07 -3.39 1.85
N VAL A 302 -25.20 -4.06 2.11
CA VAL A 302 -25.25 -5.17 3.08
C VAL A 302 -24.41 -6.36 2.61
N HIS A 303 -24.50 -6.73 1.34
CA HIS A 303 -23.69 -7.82 0.77
C HIS A 303 -22.21 -7.45 0.72
N GLY A 304 -21.87 -6.21 0.38
CA GLY A 304 -20.48 -5.73 0.37
C GLY A 304 -19.86 -5.80 1.76
N LEU A 305 -20.56 -5.31 2.79
CA LEU A 305 -20.10 -5.40 4.19
C LEU A 305 -19.96 -6.86 4.65
N ALA A 306 -20.92 -7.72 4.31
CA ALA A 306 -20.87 -9.14 4.66
C ALA A 306 -19.68 -9.85 3.99
N LEU A 307 -19.45 -9.58 2.70
CA LEU A 307 -18.32 -10.13 1.96
C LEU A 307 -16.97 -9.58 2.46
N MET A 308 -16.93 -8.35 3.00
CA MET A 308 -15.72 -7.78 3.56
C MET A 308 -15.20 -8.62 4.73
N PHE A 309 -16.06 -9.01 5.66
CA PHE A 309 -15.64 -9.88 6.78
C PHE A 309 -15.10 -11.24 6.31
N ILE A 310 -15.65 -11.78 5.22
CA ILE A 310 -15.13 -13.00 4.61
C ILE A 310 -13.76 -12.71 3.97
N SER A 311 -13.63 -11.60 3.25
CA SER A 311 -12.38 -11.19 2.59
C SER A 311 -11.24 -11.02 3.59
N VAL A 312 -11.47 -10.25 4.66
CA VAL A 312 -10.47 -10.00 5.69
C VAL A 312 -10.05 -11.30 6.36
N LEU A 313 -10.99 -12.15 6.77
CA LEU A 313 -10.64 -13.44 7.36
C LEU A 313 -9.80 -14.32 6.42
N LEU A 314 -10.15 -14.39 5.13
CA LEU A 314 -9.41 -15.21 4.17
C LEU A 314 -8.02 -14.65 3.90
N SER A 315 -7.87 -13.33 3.83
CA SER A 315 -6.57 -12.68 3.63
C SER A 315 -5.67 -12.88 4.85
N GLU A 316 -6.19 -12.67 6.05
CA GLU A 316 -5.47 -12.93 7.31
C GLU A 316 -5.06 -14.40 7.43
N ALA A 317 -5.95 -15.34 7.08
CA ALA A 317 -5.62 -16.75 7.05
C ALA A 317 -4.49 -17.04 6.04
N PHE A 318 -4.53 -16.44 4.85
CA PHE A 318 -3.47 -16.58 3.87
C PHE A 318 -2.12 -16.11 4.41
N PHE A 319 -2.04 -14.91 4.99
CA PHE A 319 -0.80 -14.38 5.54
C PHE A 319 -0.31 -15.15 6.77
N PHE A 320 -1.22 -15.58 7.64
CA PHE A 320 -0.90 -16.49 8.74
C PHE A 320 -0.25 -17.78 8.23
N PHE A 321 -0.79 -18.39 7.16
CA PHE A 321 -0.19 -19.58 6.56
C PHE A 321 1.14 -19.26 5.84
N ALA A 322 1.24 -18.10 5.20
CA ALA A 322 2.45 -17.68 4.51
C ALA A 322 3.64 -17.53 5.48
N LYS A 323 3.41 -17.12 6.73
CA LYS A 323 4.45 -17.02 7.76
C LYS A 323 5.22 -18.34 7.99
N PHE A 324 4.58 -19.50 7.79
CA PHE A 324 5.27 -20.80 7.85
C PHE A 324 6.30 -21.03 6.72
N PHE A 325 6.35 -20.12 5.74
CA PHE A 325 7.25 -20.16 4.59
C PHE A 325 8.18 -18.93 4.56
N ASP A 326 8.57 -18.42 5.73
CA ASP A 326 9.42 -17.22 5.90
C ASP A 326 8.80 -15.93 5.31
N ALA A 327 7.48 -15.90 5.13
CA ALA A 327 6.83 -14.70 4.65
C ALA A 327 6.70 -13.64 5.76
N TRP A 328 6.86 -12.38 5.38
CA TRP A 328 6.80 -11.25 6.30
C TRP A 328 6.15 -10.04 5.64
N GLY A 329 5.33 -9.33 6.41
CA GLY A 329 4.72 -8.07 6.01
C GLY A 329 5.23 -6.95 6.91
N SER A 330 5.59 -5.83 6.30
CA SER A 330 6.08 -4.67 7.03
C SER A 330 5.02 -4.11 7.98
N PRO A 331 5.35 -3.90 9.26
CA PRO A 331 4.44 -3.24 10.20
C PRO A 331 4.35 -1.73 9.97
N VAL A 332 5.28 -1.15 9.20
CA VAL A 332 5.40 0.32 9.03
C VAL A 332 4.70 0.88 7.80
N THR A 333 4.01 0.06 7.00
CA THR A 333 3.36 0.48 5.73
C THR A 333 2.38 1.66 5.91
N SER A 334 1.75 1.79 7.08
CA SER A 334 0.83 2.92 7.37
C SER A 334 1.50 4.08 8.12
N HIS A 335 2.77 3.97 8.52
CA HIS A 335 3.45 4.98 9.33
C HIS A 335 3.65 6.30 8.57
N ILE A 336 3.85 6.24 7.25
CA ILE A 336 3.99 7.45 6.42
C ILE A 336 2.74 8.36 6.51
N VAL A 337 1.55 7.78 6.67
CA VAL A 337 0.32 8.57 6.82
C VAL A 337 0.35 9.38 8.13
N LEU A 338 0.89 8.80 9.20
CA LEU A 338 1.02 9.47 10.51
C LEU A 338 2.04 10.62 10.48
N SER A 339 3.08 10.52 9.65
CA SER A 339 4.09 11.59 9.55
C SER A 339 3.71 12.67 8.53
N GLN A 340 2.76 12.43 7.63
CA GLN A 340 2.29 13.39 6.61
C GLN A 340 1.00 14.12 7.00
N LEU A 341 0.11 13.47 7.76
CA LEU A 341 -1.20 14.02 8.09
C LEU A 341 -1.36 14.27 9.58
N ASP A 342 -2.07 15.35 9.91
CA ASP A 342 -2.68 15.47 11.22
C ASP A 342 -3.59 14.27 11.49
N LEU A 343 -3.51 13.73 12.70
CA LEU A 343 -4.23 12.53 13.12
C LEU A 343 -5.75 12.62 12.86
N TRP A 344 -6.36 13.80 13.00
CA TRP A 344 -7.79 14.02 12.76
C TRP A 344 -8.17 14.14 11.28
N LEU A 345 -7.21 14.20 10.37
CA LEU A 345 -7.43 14.10 8.92
C LEU A 345 -7.41 12.64 8.43
N ILE A 346 -6.93 11.68 9.22
CA ILE A 346 -6.88 10.27 8.80
C ILE A 346 -8.28 9.65 8.59
N PRO A 347 -9.35 10.03 9.29
CA PRO A 347 -10.70 9.60 8.90
C PRO A 347 -11.11 10.05 7.50
N VAL A 348 -10.61 11.20 7.02
CA VAL A 348 -10.82 11.67 5.64
C VAL A 348 -9.99 10.83 4.67
N PHE A 349 -8.75 10.48 5.04
CA PHE A 349 -7.95 9.50 4.31
C PHE A 349 -8.67 8.15 4.20
N THR A 350 -9.23 7.64 5.30
CA THR A 350 -10.01 6.40 5.37
C THR A 350 -11.19 6.42 4.39
N LEU A 351 -11.91 7.56 4.32
CA LEU A 351 -12.99 7.75 3.35
C LEU A 351 -12.48 7.63 1.91
N PHE A 352 -11.41 8.35 1.58
CA PHE A 352 -10.93 8.43 0.20
C PHE A 352 -10.21 7.15 -0.23
N ILE A 353 -9.37 6.54 0.60
CA ILE A 353 -8.71 5.27 0.26
C ILE A 353 -9.73 4.16 0.03
N GLY A 354 -10.82 4.15 0.81
CA GLY A 354 -11.95 3.27 0.58
C GLY A 354 -12.66 3.60 -0.74
N LEU A 355 -13.02 4.85 -0.98
CA LEU A 355 -13.90 5.23 -2.07
C LEU A 355 -13.21 5.29 -3.43
N SER A 356 -12.04 5.91 -3.48
CA SER A 356 -11.28 6.12 -4.72
C SER A 356 -10.78 4.80 -5.28
N ALA A 357 -10.09 3.99 -4.49
CA ALA A 357 -9.62 2.66 -4.89
C ALA A 357 -10.80 1.78 -5.35
N ALA A 358 -11.87 1.72 -4.56
CA ALA A 358 -13.06 0.95 -4.89
C ALA A 358 -13.71 1.36 -6.22
N ILE A 359 -13.86 2.65 -6.49
CA ILE A 359 -14.46 3.09 -7.76
C ILE A 359 -13.51 2.79 -8.92
N THR A 360 -12.22 3.12 -8.79
CA THR A 360 -11.30 3.02 -9.91
C THR A 360 -10.98 1.57 -10.26
N GLU A 361 -10.61 0.78 -9.28
CA GLU A 361 -10.14 -0.58 -9.48
C GLU A 361 -11.30 -1.49 -9.90
N GLU A 362 -12.47 -1.36 -9.27
CA GLU A 362 -13.64 -2.15 -9.70
C GLU A 362 -14.15 -1.72 -11.08
N ALA A 363 -14.06 -0.44 -11.45
CA ALA A 363 -14.44 0.00 -12.79
C ALA A 363 -13.54 -0.63 -13.85
N VAL A 364 -12.23 -0.68 -13.61
CA VAL A 364 -11.25 -1.24 -14.54
C VAL A 364 -11.29 -2.77 -14.53
N PHE A 365 -11.01 -3.41 -13.40
CA PHE A 365 -10.85 -4.86 -13.34
C PHE A 365 -12.18 -5.59 -13.49
N ARG A 366 -13.26 -5.13 -12.86
CA ARG A 366 -14.54 -5.87 -12.81
C ARG A 366 -15.51 -5.40 -13.86
N ASN A 367 -15.73 -4.10 -13.99
CA ASN A 367 -16.74 -3.61 -14.94
C ASN A 367 -16.25 -3.62 -16.40
N TYR A 368 -14.95 -3.40 -16.63
CA TYR A 368 -14.36 -3.36 -17.97
C TYR A 368 -13.70 -4.68 -18.38
N LEU A 369 -12.71 -5.19 -17.63
CA LEU A 369 -11.91 -6.35 -18.05
C LEU A 369 -12.65 -7.69 -17.95
N VAL A 370 -13.34 -7.99 -16.84
CA VAL A 370 -14.07 -9.26 -16.68
C VAL A 370 -15.02 -9.56 -17.85
N PRO A 371 -15.92 -8.65 -18.30
CA PRO A 371 -16.79 -8.92 -19.45
C PRO A 371 -16.08 -9.15 -20.79
N ILE A 372 -14.84 -8.68 -20.93
CA ILE A 372 -14.02 -8.90 -22.12
C ILE A 372 -13.38 -10.30 -22.03
N PHE A 373 -12.73 -10.62 -20.92
CA PHE A 373 -12.01 -11.88 -20.73
C PHE A 373 -12.92 -13.09 -20.52
N ASP A 374 -14.12 -12.89 -19.99
CA ASP A 374 -15.14 -13.96 -19.89
C ASP A 374 -15.51 -14.55 -21.26
N ARG A 375 -15.28 -13.82 -22.36
CA ARG A 375 -15.49 -14.33 -23.72
C ARG A 375 -14.47 -15.40 -24.11
N VAL A 376 -13.32 -15.41 -23.46
CA VAL A 376 -12.26 -16.44 -23.63
C VAL A 376 -12.54 -17.60 -22.67
N GLY A 377 -12.89 -17.29 -21.43
CA GLY A 377 -13.32 -18.27 -20.44
C GLY A 377 -13.31 -17.72 -19.01
N VAL A 378 -14.15 -18.29 -18.15
CA VAL A 378 -14.30 -17.83 -16.74
C VAL A 378 -12.99 -17.96 -15.97
N LEU A 379 -12.28 -19.08 -16.10
CA LEU A 379 -11.02 -19.30 -15.40
C LEU A 379 -9.93 -18.33 -15.87
N PHE A 380 -9.86 -18.09 -17.19
CA PHE A 380 -8.93 -17.12 -17.77
C PHE A 380 -9.21 -15.71 -17.26
N SER A 381 -10.48 -15.29 -17.27
CA SER A 381 -10.94 -14.01 -16.74
C SER A 381 -10.57 -13.83 -15.28
N LEU A 382 -10.86 -14.84 -14.45
CA LEU A 382 -10.56 -14.84 -13.03
C LEU A 382 -9.05 -14.72 -12.78
N ILE A 383 -8.23 -15.60 -13.35
CA ILE A 383 -6.77 -15.58 -13.13
C ILE A 383 -6.17 -14.28 -13.66
N LEU A 384 -6.51 -13.88 -14.89
CA LEU A 384 -5.88 -12.72 -15.51
C LEU A 384 -6.27 -11.42 -14.82
N THR A 385 -7.54 -11.21 -14.46
CA THR A 385 -7.93 -9.99 -13.72
C THR A 385 -7.37 -9.98 -12.31
N SER A 386 -7.22 -11.13 -11.67
CA SER A 386 -6.61 -11.22 -10.33
C SER A 386 -5.11 -10.95 -10.37
N PHE A 387 -4.39 -11.53 -11.33
CA PHE A 387 -2.96 -11.27 -11.55
C PHE A 387 -2.70 -9.81 -11.91
N LEU A 388 -3.44 -9.28 -12.90
CA LEU A 388 -3.31 -7.89 -13.31
C LEU A 388 -3.68 -6.91 -12.20
N TRP A 389 -4.48 -7.31 -11.22
CA TRP A 389 -4.78 -6.47 -10.07
C TRP A 389 -3.69 -6.58 -9.00
N GLY A 390 -3.29 -7.80 -8.65
CA GLY A 390 -2.25 -8.06 -7.65
C GLY A 390 -0.89 -7.46 -8.03
N ILE A 391 -0.56 -7.39 -9.32
CA ILE A 391 0.72 -6.82 -9.76
C ILE A 391 0.86 -5.32 -9.47
N PHE A 392 -0.25 -4.57 -9.37
CA PHE A 392 -0.23 -3.17 -8.91
C PHE A 392 0.09 -3.03 -7.41
N HIS A 393 0.21 -4.14 -6.69
CA HIS A 393 0.49 -4.18 -5.25
C HIS A 393 1.89 -4.75 -4.94
N ILE A 394 2.78 -4.86 -5.95
CA ILE A 394 4.18 -5.30 -5.75
C ILE A 394 5.00 -4.29 -4.93
N GLY A 395 4.59 -3.01 -4.90
CA GLY A 395 5.28 -1.98 -4.12
C GLY A 395 5.06 -2.06 -2.61
N TYR A 396 4.30 -3.04 -2.11
CA TYR A 396 4.16 -3.21 -0.68
C TYR A 396 5.41 -3.82 -0.06
N HIS A 397 5.88 -3.21 1.03
CA HIS A 397 7.04 -3.67 1.77
C HIS A 397 6.75 -5.05 2.43
N MET A 398 7.12 -6.11 1.72
CA MET A 398 6.87 -7.50 2.08
C MET A 398 7.99 -8.41 1.62
N TYR A 399 8.13 -9.55 2.28
CA TYR A 399 8.98 -10.63 1.84
C TYR A 399 8.17 -11.94 1.70
N PRO A 400 8.32 -12.68 0.58
CA PRO A 400 8.88 -12.20 -0.67
C PRO A 400 8.00 -11.11 -1.32
N TRP A 401 8.58 -10.25 -2.15
CA TRP A 401 7.88 -9.10 -2.78
C TRP A 401 6.62 -9.49 -3.57
N TYR A 402 6.56 -10.73 -4.10
CA TYR A 402 5.43 -11.20 -4.91
C TYR A 402 4.27 -11.77 -4.08
N LEU A 403 4.35 -11.77 -2.76
CA LEU A 403 3.39 -12.45 -1.88
C LEU A 403 1.96 -11.94 -2.06
N TYR A 404 1.77 -10.61 -2.16
CA TYR A 404 0.46 -10.02 -2.46
C TYR A 404 -0.09 -10.45 -3.82
N VAL A 405 0.76 -10.61 -4.83
CA VAL A 405 0.31 -11.08 -6.15
C VAL A 405 -0.31 -12.48 -6.02
N LEU A 406 0.29 -13.36 -5.22
CA LEU A 406 -0.24 -14.69 -4.95
C LEU A 406 -1.55 -14.64 -4.15
N GLU A 407 -1.62 -13.80 -3.12
CA GLU A 407 -2.84 -13.58 -2.33
C GLU A 407 -3.99 -13.16 -3.25
N PHE A 408 -3.74 -12.20 -4.14
CA PHE A 408 -4.75 -11.69 -5.07
C PHE A 408 -5.22 -12.77 -6.05
N ILE A 409 -4.32 -13.61 -6.56
CA ILE A 409 -4.69 -14.69 -7.49
C ILE A 409 -5.54 -15.77 -6.81
N VAL A 410 -5.27 -16.07 -5.53
CA VAL A 410 -5.86 -17.22 -4.83
C VAL A 410 -7.09 -16.84 -4.01
N ILE A 411 -7.11 -15.65 -3.41
CA ILE A 411 -8.11 -15.22 -2.44
C ILE A 411 -8.88 -14.00 -2.93
N THR A 412 -8.23 -12.84 -2.94
CA THR A 412 -8.90 -11.55 -3.07
C THR A 412 -9.52 -11.36 -4.47
N GLY A 413 -8.76 -11.64 -5.53
CA GLY A 413 -9.25 -11.58 -6.91
C GLY A 413 -10.44 -12.51 -7.19
N PRO A 414 -10.37 -13.83 -6.87
CA PRO A 414 -11.49 -14.75 -6.98
C PRO A 414 -12.73 -14.33 -6.19
N LEU A 415 -12.57 -13.85 -4.95
CA LEU A 415 -13.68 -13.40 -4.12
C LEU A 415 -14.40 -12.19 -4.75
N PHE A 416 -13.65 -11.21 -5.23
CA PHE A 416 -14.22 -10.04 -5.90
C PHE A 416 -14.82 -10.37 -7.26
N TYR A 417 -14.22 -11.30 -8.01
CA TYR A 417 -14.84 -11.85 -9.22
C TYR A 417 -16.19 -12.49 -8.89
N PHE A 418 -16.26 -13.32 -7.85
CA PHE A 418 -17.52 -13.90 -7.36
C PHE A 418 -18.52 -12.82 -6.96
N ALA A 419 -18.11 -11.84 -6.15
CA ALA A 419 -18.95 -10.73 -5.70
C ALA A 419 -19.57 -9.97 -6.89
N TYR A 420 -18.74 -9.62 -7.87
CA TYR A 420 -19.15 -8.96 -9.10
C TYR A 420 -20.17 -9.79 -9.90
N LYS A 421 -19.90 -11.08 -10.13
CA LYS A 421 -20.76 -11.94 -10.95
C LYS A 421 -22.06 -12.31 -10.26
N ARG A 422 -22.04 -12.50 -8.94
CA ARG A 422 -23.19 -12.96 -8.15
C ARG A 422 -24.10 -11.83 -7.67
N TYR A 423 -23.51 -10.71 -7.27
CA TYR A 423 -24.20 -9.60 -6.61
C TYR A 423 -24.06 -8.25 -7.36
N GLY A 424 -23.24 -8.18 -8.41
CA GLY A 424 -23.14 -7.03 -9.30
C GLY A 424 -22.04 -6.02 -8.94
N PHE A 425 -21.83 -5.08 -9.86
CA PHE A 425 -20.78 -4.05 -9.79
C PHE A 425 -20.81 -3.20 -8.52
N THR A 426 -21.99 -2.72 -8.12
CA THR A 426 -22.15 -1.89 -6.92
C THR A 426 -21.76 -2.64 -5.65
N THR A 427 -22.03 -3.95 -5.59
CA THR A 427 -21.63 -4.78 -4.45
C THR A 427 -20.12 -4.94 -4.37
N ALA A 428 -19.45 -5.11 -5.51
CA ALA A 428 -17.99 -5.17 -5.56
C ALA A 428 -17.34 -3.85 -5.11
N ILE A 429 -17.89 -2.70 -5.52
CA ILE A 429 -17.45 -1.38 -5.01
C ILE A 429 -17.59 -1.31 -3.48
N PHE A 430 -18.74 -1.69 -2.92
CA PHE A 430 -18.92 -1.61 -1.47
C PHE A 430 -18.04 -2.60 -0.72
N LEU A 431 -17.87 -3.83 -1.23
CA LEU A 431 -16.91 -4.79 -0.68
C LEU A 431 -15.51 -4.16 -0.59
N HIS A 432 -15.02 -3.60 -1.70
CA HIS A 432 -13.73 -2.93 -1.75
C HIS A 432 -13.64 -1.77 -0.75
N TYR A 433 -14.63 -0.88 -0.78
CA TYR A 433 -14.70 0.28 0.10
C TYR A 433 -14.59 -0.13 1.57
N PHE A 434 -15.41 -1.09 1.99
CA PHE A 434 -15.39 -1.56 3.37
C PHE A 434 -14.08 -2.24 3.71
N TYR A 435 -13.45 -3.00 2.79
CA TYR A 435 -12.18 -3.66 3.04
C TYR A 435 -11.07 -2.64 3.35
N ASN A 436 -10.82 -1.68 2.46
CA ASN A 436 -9.76 -0.69 2.64
C ASN A 436 -10.04 0.20 3.86
N ALA A 437 -11.27 0.67 4.01
CA ALA A 437 -11.64 1.53 5.14
C ALA A 437 -11.55 0.79 6.48
N TRP A 438 -11.86 -0.51 6.50
CA TRP A 438 -11.73 -1.36 7.68
C TRP A 438 -10.26 -1.55 8.10
N VAL A 439 -9.37 -1.84 7.16
CA VAL A 439 -7.92 -1.99 7.45
C VAL A 439 -7.36 -0.71 8.08
N THR A 440 -7.64 0.47 7.52
CA THR A 440 -7.22 1.74 8.14
C THR A 440 -7.87 1.95 9.52
N THR A 441 -9.14 1.58 9.68
CA THR A 441 -9.85 1.72 10.96
C THR A 441 -9.22 0.85 12.06
N ILE A 442 -8.86 -0.40 11.76
CA ILE A 442 -8.21 -1.32 12.70
C ILE A 442 -6.82 -0.81 13.09
N PHE A 443 -6.02 -0.36 12.11
CA PHE A 443 -4.74 0.29 12.40
C PHE A 443 -4.90 1.46 13.37
N LEU A 444 -5.91 2.33 13.17
CA LEU A 444 -6.12 3.46 14.06
C LEU A 444 -6.47 3.08 15.50
N PHE A 445 -7.01 1.89 15.76
CA PHE A 445 -7.24 1.43 17.13
C PHE A 445 -5.94 1.19 17.91
N THR A 446 -4.81 0.96 17.22
CA THR A 446 -3.48 0.87 17.85
C THR A 446 -2.83 2.24 18.06
N VAL A 447 -3.32 3.28 17.37
CA VAL A 447 -2.78 4.65 17.42
C VAL A 447 -3.58 5.54 18.39
N ASP A 448 -4.87 5.75 18.11
CA ASP A 448 -5.77 6.56 18.94
C ASP A 448 -7.23 6.08 18.80
N VAL A 449 -7.79 5.61 19.91
CA VAL A 449 -9.15 5.05 19.97
C VAL A 449 -10.23 6.06 19.53
N LYS A 450 -10.09 7.36 19.81
CA LYS A 450 -11.11 8.35 19.45
C LYS A 450 -11.14 8.55 17.94
N VAL A 451 -9.97 8.63 17.33
CA VAL A 451 -9.82 8.79 15.87
C VAL A 451 -10.29 7.51 15.17
N ALA A 452 -9.94 6.34 15.71
CA ALA A 452 -10.43 5.05 15.24
C ALA A 452 -11.96 4.95 15.25
N LEU A 453 -12.62 5.43 16.31
CA LEU A 453 -14.09 5.47 16.38
C LEU A 453 -14.70 6.36 15.29
N VAL A 454 -14.10 7.52 15.00
CA VAL A 454 -14.55 8.38 13.89
C VAL A 454 -14.36 7.67 12.55
N SER A 455 -13.20 7.04 12.33
CA SER A 455 -12.96 6.23 11.13
C SER A 455 -13.92 5.04 11.01
N LEU A 456 -14.31 4.42 12.12
CA LEU A 456 -15.33 3.37 12.13
C LEU A 456 -16.69 3.90 11.68
N PHE A 457 -17.10 5.11 12.12
CA PHE A 457 -18.32 5.75 11.64
C PHE A 457 -18.23 6.08 10.15
N VAL A 458 -17.06 6.52 9.66
CA VAL A 458 -16.80 6.73 8.23
C VAL A 458 -16.97 5.42 7.47
N THR A 459 -16.26 4.37 7.87
CA THR A 459 -16.32 3.02 7.30
C THR A 459 -17.76 2.49 7.27
N LEU A 460 -18.52 2.66 8.34
CA LEU A 460 -19.91 2.20 8.41
C LEU A 460 -20.93 3.17 7.78
N SER A 461 -20.50 4.35 7.34
CA SER A 461 -21.41 5.41 6.87
C SER A 461 -22.37 4.96 5.75
N PRO A 462 -21.98 4.15 4.74
CA PRO A 462 -22.94 3.69 3.75
C PRO A 462 -24.05 2.85 4.37
N PHE A 463 -23.73 2.03 5.37
CA PHE A 463 -24.70 1.20 6.08
C PHE A 463 -25.60 2.03 7.00
N LEU A 464 -25.04 3.02 7.70
CA LEU A 464 -25.76 3.91 8.62
C LEU A 464 -26.83 4.75 7.92
N VAL A 465 -26.56 5.23 6.69
CA VAL A 465 -27.54 5.94 5.86
C VAL A 465 -28.83 5.12 5.66
N PHE A 466 -28.71 3.79 5.52
CA PHE A 466 -29.89 2.92 5.36
C PHE A 466 -30.61 2.60 6.66
N LEU A 467 -29.92 2.64 7.80
CA LEU A 467 -30.57 2.47 9.11
C LEU A 467 -31.40 3.71 9.46
N ALA A 468 -30.88 4.91 9.21
CA ALA A 468 -31.60 6.16 9.44
C ALA A 468 -32.88 6.26 8.58
N GLY A 469 -32.83 5.81 7.32
CA GLY A 469 -33.97 5.88 6.39
C GLY A 469 -35.14 4.93 6.69
N LYS A 470 -34.99 3.94 7.58
CA LYS A 470 -36.09 3.02 7.95
C LYS A 470 -37.17 3.68 8.82
N ASN A 471 -36.83 4.73 9.56
CA ASN A 471 -37.78 5.40 10.46
C ASN A 471 -38.83 6.23 9.70
N GLU A 472 -38.57 6.65 8.46
CA GLU A 472 -39.56 7.38 7.65
C GLU A 472 -40.63 6.46 7.03
N GLN A 473 -40.35 5.17 6.83
CA GLN A 473 -41.36 4.21 6.34
C GLN A 473 -42.41 3.85 7.40
N ALA A 474 -42.15 4.11 8.68
CA ALA A 474 -43.13 3.98 9.77
C ALA A 474 -44.09 5.19 9.86
N TRP A 475 -43.90 6.22 9.03
CA TRP A 475 -44.65 7.49 9.06
C TRP A 475 -45.51 7.73 7.81
N GLN A 476 -45.87 6.67 7.08
CA GLN A 476 -47.04 6.74 6.19
C GLN A 476 -48.25 6.22 6.96
N PRO A 477 -49.09 7.09 7.56
CA PRO A 477 -50.40 6.64 7.98
C PRO A 477 -51.10 6.10 6.73
N GLU A 478 -51.66 4.89 6.83
CA GLU A 478 -52.56 4.36 5.82
C GLU A 478 -53.59 5.45 5.48
N MET A 479 -53.54 5.97 4.25
CA MET A 479 -54.58 6.83 3.70
C MET A 479 -55.44 6.03 2.76
#